data_AF-A0A5F2G6T7-F1
#
_entry.id   AF-A0A5F2G6T7-F1
#
_cell.length_a   1.000
_cell.length_b   1.000
_cell.length_c   1.000
_cell.angle_alpha   90.00
_cell.angle_beta   90.00
_cell.angle_gamma   90.00
#
_symmetry.space_group_name_H-M   'P 1'
#
loop_
_entity.id
_entity.type
_entity.pdbx_description
1 polymer ?
#
loop_
_entity_poly.entity_id
_entity_poly.type
_entity_poly.pdbx_seq_one_letter_code
_entity_poly.pdbx_strand_id
1 'polypeptide(L)'
;SYSAPFMRKMKRPIPVYPVKGYSITVPITDAAAAPVSTIMDETYKVAITRLGDRIRVGGTAEISGFDLRLHESRRRTLEHSVGDLFPGGGDLKAATFWCGLR
;
A
#
# COMPACT_ATOMS: atom_id res chain seq x y z
N SER A 1 -5.91 -14.72 2.33
CA SER A 1 -4.82 -15.23 3.22
C SER A 1 -5.22 -16.31 4.24
N TYR A 2 -6.31 -16.19 5.01
CA TYR A 2 -6.60 -17.15 6.11
C TYR A 2 -7.29 -18.47 5.72
N SER A 3 -7.73 -18.59 4.46
CA SER A 3 -8.36 -19.81 3.95
C SER A 3 -7.42 -21.02 3.98
N ALA A 4 -6.11 -20.84 3.72
CA ALA A 4 -5.16 -21.95 3.74
C ALA A 4 -5.01 -22.61 5.13
N PRO A 5 -4.78 -21.87 6.23
CA PRO A 5 -4.84 -22.42 7.59
C PRO A 5 -6.16 -23.13 7.91
N PHE A 6 -7.30 -22.56 7.52
CA PHE A 6 -8.60 -23.16 7.75
C PHE A 6 -8.76 -24.49 7.01
N MET A 7 -8.41 -24.53 5.74
CA MET A 7 -8.52 -25.71 4.88
C MET A 7 -7.59 -26.86 5.30
N ARG A 8 -6.44 -26.55 5.93
CA ARG A 8 -5.60 -27.57 6.58
C ARG A 8 -6.33 -28.28 7.73
N LYS A 9 -7.14 -27.57 8.52
CA LYS A 9 -7.97 -28.18 9.59
C LYS A 9 -9.01 -29.15 9.01
N MET A 10 -9.47 -28.87 7.80
CA MET A 10 -10.41 -29.71 7.05
C MET A 10 -9.73 -30.85 6.24
N LYS A 11 -8.43 -31.09 6.42
CA LYS A 11 -7.63 -32.09 5.68
C LYS A 11 -7.69 -31.92 4.15
N ARG A 12 -7.91 -30.69 3.67
CA ARG A 12 -7.99 -30.34 2.23
C ARG A 12 -7.09 -29.15 1.93
N PRO A 13 -5.75 -29.31 1.95
CA PRO A 13 -4.85 -28.16 1.77
C PRO A 13 -5.07 -27.47 0.41
N ILE A 14 -5.01 -26.14 0.41
CA ILE A 14 -5.06 -25.32 -0.81
C ILE A 14 -3.74 -24.57 -0.99
N PRO A 15 -3.27 -24.37 -2.24
CA PRO A 15 -1.99 -23.72 -2.53
C PRO A 15 -2.11 -22.19 -2.48
N VAL A 16 -2.50 -21.63 -1.32
CA VAL A 16 -2.59 -20.19 -1.10
C VAL A 16 -1.55 -19.77 -0.07
N TYR A 17 -0.67 -18.85 -0.45
CA TYR A 17 0.35 -18.28 0.42
C TYR A 17 0.13 -16.77 0.55
N PRO A 18 0.13 -16.20 1.77
CA PRO A 18 -0.08 -14.77 1.97
C PRO A 18 1.09 -13.94 1.46
N VAL A 19 0.80 -12.90 0.68
CA VAL A 19 1.80 -11.90 0.31
C VAL A 19 1.41 -10.58 0.95
N LYS A 20 2.30 -10.02 1.76
CA LYS A 20 2.08 -8.76 2.44
C LYS A 20 2.29 -7.60 1.47
N GLY A 21 1.35 -6.67 1.47
CA GLY A 21 1.42 -5.40 0.75
C GLY A 21 1.29 -4.24 1.72
N TYR A 22 1.99 -3.14 1.43
CA TYR A 22 1.98 -1.93 2.25
C TYR A 22 1.20 -0.83 1.56
N SER A 23 0.64 0.08 2.34
CA SER A 23 -0.09 1.22 1.82
C SER A 23 -0.04 2.41 2.77
N ILE A 24 0.00 3.61 2.20
CA ILE A 24 -0.26 4.86 2.91
C ILE A 24 -1.52 5.52 2.37
N THR A 25 -2.26 6.20 3.24
CA THR A 25 -3.35 7.10 2.84
C THR A 25 -3.00 8.51 3.27
N VAL A 26 -2.86 9.40 2.30
CA VAL A 26 -2.41 10.78 2.47
C VAL A 26 -3.60 11.72 2.26
N PRO A 27 -3.94 12.61 3.20
CA PRO A 27 -4.96 13.63 2.95
C PRO A 27 -4.47 14.65 1.91
N ILE A 28 -5.35 15.07 1.01
CA ILE A 28 -5.02 16.07 -0.02
C ILE A 28 -4.96 17.46 0.62
N THR A 29 -3.89 18.19 0.33
CA THR A 29 -3.71 19.59 0.77
C THR A 29 -3.99 20.57 -0.35
N ASP A 30 -3.58 20.23 -1.58
CA ASP A 30 -3.86 21.01 -2.78
C ASP A 30 -4.39 20.07 -3.87
N ALA A 31 -5.65 20.27 -4.24
CA ALA A 31 -6.32 19.45 -5.24
C ALA A 31 -5.75 19.62 -6.66
N ALA A 32 -5.12 20.76 -6.97
CA ALA A 32 -4.49 21.03 -8.26
C ALA A 32 -3.12 20.34 -8.40
N ALA A 33 -2.43 20.12 -7.27
CA ALA A 33 -1.16 19.40 -7.20
C ALA A 33 -1.33 17.88 -6.95
N ALA A 34 -2.55 17.40 -6.72
CA ALA A 34 -2.86 16.01 -6.45
C ALA A 34 -3.16 15.21 -7.75
N PRO A 35 -2.98 13.87 -7.75
CA PRO A 35 -3.42 13.02 -8.86
C PRO A 35 -4.91 13.20 -9.14
N VAL A 36 -5.29 13.25 -10.42
CA VAL A 36 -6.71 13.26 -10.82
C VAL A 36 -7.26 11.86 -11.08
N SER A 37 -6.39 10.89 -11.34
CA SER A 37 -6.71 9.49 -11.63
C SER A 37 -5.68 8.56 -11.00
N THR A 38 -5.74 7.26 -11.34
CA THR A 38 -4.70 6.31 -10.91
C THR A 38 -3.51 6.38 -11.84
N ILE A 39 -2.30 6.47 -11.27
CA ILE A 39 -1.05 6.29 -11.99
C ILE A 39 -0.21 5.20 -11.33
N MET A 40 0.73 4.64 -12.10
CA MET A 40 1.72 3.70 -11.61
C MET A 40 3.10 4.31 -11.73
N ASP A 41 3.84 4.30 -10.62
CA ASP A 41 5.27 4.54 -10.63
C ASP A 41 5.96 3.21 -10.94
N GLU A 42 6.44 3.08 -12.17
CA GLU A 42 7.09 1.88 -12.68
C GLU A 42 8.48 1.64 -12.07
N THR A 43 9.12 2.67 -11.51
CA THR A 43 10.44 2.57 -10.87
C THR A 43 10.32 1.82 -9.55
N TYR A 44 9.31 2.19 -8.74
CA TYR A 44 9.09 1.59 -7.42
C TYR A 44 8.00 0.52 -7.39
N LYS A 45 7.30 0.29 -8.52
CA LYS A 45 6.15 -0.61 -8.65
C LYS A 45 5.06 -0.29 -7.61
N VAL A 46 4.72 0.99 -7.51
CA VAL A 46 3.67 1.48 -6.61
C VAL A 46 2.57 2.15 -7.41
N ALA A 47 1.32 1.95 -6.99
CA ALA A 47 0.15 2.60 -7.56
C ALA A 47 -0.24 3.79 -6.66
N ILE A 48 -0.53 4.92 -7.28
CA ILE A 48 -0.99 6.14 -6.63
C ILE A 48 -2.38 6.46 -7.18
N THR A 49 -3.38 6.51 -6.31
CA THR A 49 -4.78 6.69 -6.69
C THR A 49 -5.44 7.75 -5.81
N ARG A 50 -6.06 8.76 -6.43
CA ARG A 50 -6.97 9.66 -5.70
C ARG A 50 -8.30 8.98 -5.41
N LEU A 51 -8.74 9.07 -4.16
CA LEU A 51 -10.00 8.53 -3.65
C LEU A 51 -10.76 9.64 -2.92
N GLY A 52 -11.36 10.57 -3.66
CA GLY A 52 -12.03 11.74 -3.10
C GLY A 52 -11.04 12.81 -2.64
N ASP A 53 -10.99 13.07 -1.34
CA ASP A 53 -10.16 14.07 -0.66
C ASP A 53 -8.82 13.51 -0.15
N ARG A 54 -8.45 12.30 -0.58
CA ARG A 54 -7.24 11.59 -0.15
C ARG A 54 -6.58 10.83 -1.29
N ILE A 55 -5.29 10.59 -1.14
CA ILE A 55 -4.46 9.81 -2.05
C ILE A 55 -4.14 8.48 -1.36
N ARG A 56 -4.43 7.36 -2.01
CA ARG A 56 -3.99 6.03 -1.60
C ARG A 56 -2.77 5.67 -2.41
N VAL A 57 -1.67 5.40 -1.73
CA VAL A 57 -0.44 4.87 -2.34
C VAL A 57 -0.28 3.44 -1.86
N GLY A 58 -0.24 2.50 -2.77
CA GLY A 58 -0.17 1.08 -2.46
C GLY A 58 0.83 0.38 -3.36
N GLY A 59 1.63 -0.49 -2.79
CA GLY A 59 2.61 -1.24 -3.55
C GLY A 59 3.46 -2.11 -2.65
N THR A 60 4.54 -2.64 -3.23
CA THR A 60 5.44 -3.63 -2.62
C THR A 60 4.77 -4.98 -2.33
N ALA A 61 5.55 -6.04 -2.49
CA ALA A 61 5.17 -7.41 -2.20
C ALA A 61 6.24 -8.00 -1.28
N GLU A 62 5.83 -8.51 -0.13
CA GLU A 62 6.71 -9.10 0.86
C GLU A 62 6.21 -10.49 1.24
N ILE A 63 7.10 -11.47 1.13
CA ILE A 63 6.86 -12.85 1.55
C ILE A 63 7.28 -12.96 3.02
N SER A 64 6.34 -12.73 3.93
CA SER A 64 6.58 -12.75 5.39
C SER A 64 5.53 -13.55 6.17
N GLY A 65 4.82 -14.45 5.49
CA GLY A 65 3.76 -15.24 6.11
C GLY A 65 2.63 -14.35 6.61
N PHE A 66 2.32 -14.46 7.91
CA PHE A 66 1.24 -13.69 8.56
C PHE A 66 1.77 -12.52 9.40
N ASP A 67 3.02 -12.11 9.20
CA ASP A 67 3.62 -10.99 9.93
C ASP A 67 3.03 -9.64 9.47
N LEU A 68 2.31 -8.97 10.37
CA LEU A 68 1.69 -7.67 10.14
C LEU A 68 2.52 -6.48 10.64
N ARG A 69 3.77 -6.69 11.10
CA ARG A 69 4.63 -5.60 11.58
C ARG A 69 4.87 -4.57 10.47
N LEU A 70 4.79 -3.29 10.82
CA LEU A 70 5.02 -2.22 9.86
C LEU A 70 6.52 -1.90 9.80
N HIS A 71 7.07 -1.87 8.58
CA HIS A 71 8.47 -1.56 8.34
C HIS A 71 8.60 -0.14 7.79
N GLU A 72 9.28 0.73 8.54
CA GLU A 72 9.42 2.14 8.19
C GLU A 72 10.14 2.35 6.85
N SER A 73 11.05 1.46 6.48
CA SER A 73 11.69 1.48 5.16
C SER A 73 10.67 1.35 4.02
N ARG A 74 9.59 0.59 4.21
CA ARG A 74 8.52 0.44 3.21
C ARG A 74 7.67 1.68 3.13
N ARG A 75 7.37 2.33 4.27
CA ARG A 75 6.68 3.62 4.32
C ARG A 75 7.44 4.67 3.50
N ARG A 76 8.75 4.81 3.75
CA ARG A 76 9.61 5.78 3.04
C ARG A 76 9.58 5.63 1.52
N THR A 77 9.53 4.40 0.98
CA THR A 77 9.41 4.19 -0.47
C THR A 77 8.08 4.72 -1.01
N LEU A 78 6.98 4.49 -0.29
CA LEU A 78 5.66 4.99 -0.71
C LEU A 78 5.59 6.52 -0.63
N GLU A 79 6.12 7.11 0.44
CA GLU A 79 6.21 8.57 0.62
C GLU A 79 7.10 9.21 -0.44
N HIS A 80 8.23 8.59 -0.77
CA HIS A 80 9.14 9.08 -1.80
C HIS A 80 8.45 9.15 -3.17
N SER A 81 7.81 8.05 -3.60
CA SER A 81 7.15 8.00 -4.92
C SER A 81 6.04 9.05 -5.07
N VAL A 82 5.14 9.16 -4.08
CA VAL A 82 4.04 10.14 -4.16
C VAL A 82 4.54 11.58 -3.97
N GLY A 83 5.56 11.80 -3.12
CA GLY A 83 6.12 13.12 -2.87
C GLY A 83 6.93 13.66 -4.05
N ASP A 84 7.57 12.78 -4.83
CA ASP A 84 8.31 13.13 -6.03
C ASP A 84 7.36 13.43 -7.21
N LEU A 85 6.33 12.61 -7.41
CA LEU A 85 5.38 12.76 -8.52
C LEU A 85 4.32 13.84 -8.29
N PHE A 86 3.91 14.06 -7.04
CA PHE A 86 2.87 15.02 -6.67
C PHE A 86 3.33 15.94 -5.53
N PRO A 87 4.39 16.75 -5.75
CA PRO A 87 4.90 17.66 -4.74
C PRO A 87 3.81 18.65 -4.32
N GLY A 88 3.50 18.70 -3.02
CA GLY A 88 2.45 19.56 -2.46
C GLY A 88 1.01 19.04 -2.59
N GLY A 89 0.80 17.89 -3.25
CA GLY A 89 -0.54 17.32 -3.45
C GLY A 89 -1.17 16.72 -2.18
N GLY A 90 -0.39 16.40 -1.15
CA GLY A 90 -0.92 15.88 0.11
C GLY A 90 0.04 16.03 1.30
N ASP A 91 -0.52 15.98 2.51
CA ASP A 91 0.24 16.03 3.76
C ASP A 91 0.76 14.64 4.16
N LEU A 92 2.01 14.37 3.81
CA LEU A 92 2.69 13.11 4.14
C LEU A 92 2.87 12.89 5.65
N LYS A 93 2.94 13.96 6.46
CA LYS A 93 3.07 13.82 7.92
C LYS A 93 1.77 13.31 8.54
N ALA A 94 0.63 13.68 7.96
CA ALA A 94 -0.69 13.17 8.33
C ALA A 94 -1.03 11.80 7.70
N ALA A 95 -0.10 11.19 6.96
CA ALA A 95 -0.38 9.94 6.27
C ALA A 95 -0.55 8.75 7.24
N THR A 96 -1.63 7.99 7.03
CA THR A 96 -1.90 6.74 7.75
C THR A 96 -1.18 5.58 7.06
N PHE A 97 -0.40 4.81 7.82
CA PHE A 97 0.39 3.69 7.29
C PHE A 97 -0.17 2.34 7.78
N TRP A 98 -0.35 1.41 6.85
CA TRP A 98 -0.91 0.09 7.15
C TRP A 98 -0.41 -0.97 6.15
N CYS A 99 -0.64 -2.24 6.49
CA CYS A 99 -0.36 -3.36 5.60
C CYS A 99 -1.53 -4.34 5.58
N GLY A 100 -1.59 -5.15 4.53
CA GLY A 100 -2.56 -6.22 4.38
C GLY A 100 -1.93 -7.46 3.76
N LEU A 101 -2.54 -8.62 4.00
CA LEU A 101 -2.14 -9.88 3.38
C LEU A 101 -3.08 -10.16 2.20
N ARG A 102 -2.50 -10.33 1.01
CA ARG A 102 -3.19 -10.78 -0.21
C ARG A 102 -3.14 -12.31 -0.27
#